data_AF-A0A962B1A3-F1
#
_entry.id   AF-A0A962B1A3-F1
#
_cell.length_a   1.000
_cell.length_b   1.000
_cell.length_c   1.000
_cell.angle_alpha   90.00
_cell.angle_beta   90.00
_cell.angle_gamma   90.00
#
_symmetry.space_group_name_H-M   'P 1'
#
loop_
_entity.id
_entity.type
_entity.pdbx_description
1 polymer ?
#
loop_
_entity_poly.entity_id
_entity_poly.type
_entity_poly.pdbx_seq_one_letter_code
_entity_poly.pdbx_strand_id
1 'polypeptide(L)'
;MTITSAEARDQVKIAGSSTVLPYANIVAEQFGKAYRKLKTPVVESGGSSAGLKQFCQGVGANTIDIANSSRAIRKSEREACAKAGVKDIVEIRFGYDGIVFASDVKGPAFAFTPKDWYLALAAQVPGKDGKMMPNTAKTWKDVNPAFPAWKIAAFIPGEKHGTREVFEEKVLHAGCKAAGGHAALMKGGMDKKKADKACIQVRKDGASVDIDGDYTET
;
A
#
# COMPACT_ATOMS: atom_id res chain seq x y z
N MET A 1 -44.27 -0.97 -30.24
CA MET A 1 -42.85 -0.98 -29.80
C MET A 1 -42.70 0.06 -28.72
N THR A 2 -42.62 -0.37 -27.46
CA THR A 2 -42.27 0.50 -26.34
C THR A 2 -40.78 0.81 -26.43
N ILE A 3 -40.45 2.07 -26.67
CA ILE A 3 -39.07 2.56 -26.59
C ILE A 3 -38.76 2.70 -25.10
N THR A 4 -38.03 1.76 -24.54
CA THR A 4 -37.39 1.95 -23.24
C THR A 4 -36.25 2.95 -23.44
N SER A 5 -36.42 4.17 -22.96
CA SER A 5 -35.31 5.12 -22.81
C SER A 5 -34.31 4.51 -21.83
N ALA A 6 -33.14 4.10 -22.33
CA ALA A 6 -32.03 3.76 -21.45
C ALA A 6 -31.56 5.06 -20.78
N GLU A 7 -31.94 5.28 -19.51
CA GLU A 7 -31.32 6.32 -18.70
C GLU A 7 -29.89 5.91 -18.42
N ALA A 8 -28.95 6.52 -19.15
CA ALA A 8 -27.54 6.43 -18.79
C ALA A 8 -27.33 7.12 -17.44
N ARG A 9 -26.57 6.49 -16.54
CA ARG A 9 -26.17 7.13 -15.29
C ARG A 9 -25.45 8.45 -15.61
N ASP A 10 -25.83 9.52 -14.93
CA ASP A 10 -25.33 10.88 -15.15
C ASP A 10 -24.25 11.33 -14.14
N GLN A 11 -23.71 10.38 -13.36
CA GLN A 11 -22.69 10.62 -12.34
C GLN A 11 -21.57 9.59 -12.47
N VAL A 12 -20.33 10.08 -12.48
CA VAL A 12 -19.14 9.21 -12.47
C VAL A 12 -18.98 8.58 -11.09
N LYS A 13 -18.75 7.26 -11.04
CA LYS A 13 -18.44 6.53 -9.81
C LYS A 13 -17.01 6.04 -9.81
N ILE A 14 -16.30 6.33 -8.74
CA ILE A 14 -14.89 6.02 -8.54
C ILE A 14 -14.75 5.25 -7.23
N ALA A 15 -13.95 4.19 -7.20
CA ALA A 15 -13.59 3.55 -5.94
C ALA A 15 -12.19 2.93 -5.96
N GLY A 16 -11.52 2.90 -4.81
CA GLY A 16 -10.23 2.23 -4.70
C GLY A 16 -9.31 2.74 -3.60
N SER A 17 -8.07 3.07 -3.97
CA SER A 17 -6.97 3.30 -3.02
C SER A 17 -7.28 4.40 -2.01
N SER A 18 -7.08 4.10 -0.72
CA SER A 18 -7.15 5.09 0.35
C SER A 18 -6.02 6.12 0.28
N THR A 19 -4.86 5.79 -0.28
CA THR A 19 -3.76 6.76 -0.48
C THR A 19 -4.08 7.79 -1.56
N VAL A 20 -4.95 7.43 -2.50
CA VAL A 20 -5.36 8.32 -3.62
C VAL A 20 -6.65 9.06 -3.29
N LEU A 21 -7.40 8.61 -2.27
CA LEU A 21 -8.72 9.14 -1.92
C LEU A 21 -8.74 10.66 -1.72
N PRO A 22 -7.85 11.29 -0.90
CA PRO A 22 -7.89 12.74 -0.70
C PRO A 22 -7.69 13.51 -2.02
N TYR A 23 -6.74 13.06 -2.84
CA TYR A 23 -6.49 13.65 -4.15
C TYR A 23 -7.68 13.48 -5.11
N ALA A 24 -8.25 12.27 -5.18
CA ALA A 24 -9.40 11.99 -6.02
C ALA A 24 -10.65 12.79 -5.61
N ASN A 25 -10.86 13.01 -4.31
CA ASN A 25 -11.92 13.87 -3.78
C ASN A 25 -11.75 15.32 -4.22
N ILE A 26 -10.53 15.87 -4.11
CA ILE A 26 -10.24 17.23 -4.57
C ILE A 26 -10.52 17.35 -6.07
N VAL A 27 -10.05 16.40 -6.88
CA VAL A 27 -10.30 16.40 -8.33
C VAL A 27 -11.80 16.31 -8.64
N ALA A 28 -12.55 15.46 -7.95
CA ALA A 28 -13.99 15.34 -8.12
C ALA A 28 -14.70 16.65 -7.77
N GLU A 29 -14.33 17.31 -6.67
CA GLU A 29 -14.89 18.60 -6.26
C GLU A 29 -14.58 19.70 -7.29
N GLN A 30 -13.34 19.78 -7.76
CA GLN A 30 -12.93 20.73 -8.81
C GLN A 30 -13.68 20.48 -10.12
N PHE A 31 -13.91 19.21 -10.48
CA PHE A 31 -14.72 18.86 -11.65
C PHE A 31 -16.15 19.39 -11.51
N GLY A 32 -16.81 19.15 -10.38
CA GLY A 32 -18.19 19.64 -10.14
C GLY A 32 -18.28 21.17 -10.19
N LYS A 33 -17.25 21.87 -9.68
CA LYS A 33 -17.14 23.33 -9.75
C LYS A 33 -16.96 23.85 -11.19
N ALA A 34 -16.09 23.19 -11.97
CA ALA A 34 -15.77 23.57 -13.34
C ALA A 34 -16.90 23.26 -14.34
N TYR A 35 -17.59 22.13 -14.14
CA TYR A 35 -18.61 21.61 -15.05
C TYR A 35 -19.99 21.56 -14.39
N ARG A 36 -20.58 22.73 -14.11
CA ARG A 36 -21.86 22.88 -13.37
C ARG A 36 -23.07 22.11 -13.91
N LYS A 37 -23.02 21.63 -15.17
CA LYS A 37 -24.09 20.83 -15.79
C LYS A 37 -23.93 19.32 -15.54
N LEU A 38 -22.78 18.89 -15.01
CA LEU A 38 -22.47 17.51 -14.70
C LEU A 38 -22.48 17.30 -13.19
N LYS A 39 -22.90 16.13 -12.72
CA LYS A 39 -22.85 15.79 -11.30
C LYS A 39 -21.40 15.57 -10.86
N THR A 40 -21.07 16.06 -9.67
CA THR A 40 -19.79 15.78 -8.99
C THR A 40 -19.60 14.26 -8.88
N PRO A 41 -18.43 13.71 -9.29
CA PRO A 41 -18.14 12.29 -9.14
C PRO A 41 -18.26 11.83 -7.68
N VAL A 42 -18.73 10.61 -7.47
CA VAL A 42 -18.68 9.95 -6.15
C VAL A 42 -17.38 9.17 -6.08
N VAL A 43 -16.63 9.36 -4.99
CA VAL A 43 -15.37 8.65 -4.74
C VAL A 43 -15.49 7.87 -3.45
N GLU A 44 -15.33 6.55 -3.54
CA GLU A 44 -15.39 5.63 -2.40
C GLU A 44 -13.99 5.07 -2.08
N SER A 45 -13.72 4.89 -0.79
CA SER A 45 -12.50 4.24 -0.31
C SER A 45 -12.71 2.73 -0.16
N GLY A 46 -11.63 1.95 -0.27
CA GLY A 46 -11.65 0.51 0.00
C GLY A 46 -10.32 -0.21 -0.22
N GLY A 47 -9.30 0.50 -0.72
CA GLY A 47 -8.01 -0.06 -1.11
C GLY A 47 -7.95 -0.43 -2.59
N SER A 48 -6.75 -0.37 -3.19
CA SER A 48 -6.52 -0.58 -4.63
C SER A 48 -7.12 -1.91 -5.12
N SER A 49 -6.88 -2.99 -4.38
CA SER A 49 -7.39 -4.33 -4.73
C SER A 49 -8.92 -4.43 -4.66
N ALA A 50 -9.55 -3.76 -3.69
CA ALA A 50 -11.01 -3.80 -3.53
C ALA A 50 -11.72 -2.97 -4.60
N GLY A 51 -11.20 -1.77 -4.91
CA GLY A 51 -11.69 -0.95 -6.02
C GLY A 51 -11.55 -1.65 -7.37
N LEU A 52 -10.40 -2.25 -7.65
CA LEU A 52 -10.20 -3.06 -8.86
C LEU A 52 -11.17 -4.25 -8.92
N LYS A 53 -11.46 -4.91 -7.80
CA LYS A 53 -12.47 -5.97 -7.74
C LYS A 53 -13.87 -5.45 -8.08
N GLN A 54 -14.25 -4.27 -7.59
CA GLN A 54 -15.53 -3.62 -7.94
C GLN A 54 -15.59 -3.23 -9.42
N PHE A 55 -14.51 -2.65 -9.95
CA PHE A 55 -14.40 -2.28 -11.37
C PHE A 55 -14.50 -3.51 -12.28
N CYS A 56 -13.88 -4.63 -11.90
CA CYS A 56 -13.98 -5.88 -12.63
C CYS A 56 -15.32 -6.63 -12.47
N GLN A 57 -16.39 -6.01 -11.94
CA GLN A 57 -17.72 -6.64 -11.86
C GLN A 57 -18.51 -6.56 -13.18
N GLY A 58 -18.09 -5.70 -14.12
CA GLY A 58 -18.71 -5.58 -15.43
C GLY A 58 -18.79 -4.12 -15.90
N VAL A 59 -19.47 -3.92 -17.04
CA VAL A 59 -19.71 -2.61 -17.64
C VAL A 59 -21.20 -2.27 -17.52
N GLY A 60 -21.53 -1.07 -17.06
CA GLY A 60 -22.89 -0.55 -17.05
C GLY A 60 -23.18 0.39 -15.90
N ALA A 61 -24.43 0.86 -15.81
CA ALA A 61 -24.85 1.85 -14.81
C ALA A 61 -24.67 1.39 -13.34
N ASN A 62 -24.60 0.07 -13.12
CA ASN A 62 -24.50 -0.55 -11.80
C ASN A 62 -23.05 -0.79 -11.33
N THR A 63 -22.05 -0.54 -12.18
CA THR A 63 -20.62 -0.72 -11.84
C THR A 63 -19.89 0.63 -11.79
N ILE A 64 -18.72 0.65 -11.16
CA ILE A 64 -17.89 1.88 -11.10
C ILE A 64 -17.22 2.14 -12.45
N ASP A 65 -16.98 3.42 -12.77
CA ASP A 65 -16.32 3.82 -14.02
C ASP A 65 -14.80 3.83 -13.90
N ILE A 66 -14.28 4.14 -12.71
CA ILE A 66 -12.84 4.34 -12.47
C ILE A 66 -12.43 3.59 -11.21
N ALA A 67 -11.44 2.72 -11.35
CA ALA A 67 -10.69 2.17 -10.20
C ALA A 67 -9.44 3.01 -9.96
N ASN A 68 -9.45 3.89 -8.96
CA ASN A 68 -8.23 4.59 -8.56
C ASN A 68 -7.32 3.63 -7.78
N SER A 69 -6.03 3.62 -8.08
CA SER A 69 -5.10 2.62 -7.55
C SER A 69 -3.72 3.22 -7.29
N SER A 70 -3.09 2.82 -6.19
CA SER A 70 -1.69 3.15 -5.85
C SER A 70 -0.66 2.24 -6.53
N ARG A 71 -1.13 1.27 -7.32
CA ARG A 71 -0.30 0.34 -8.09
C ARG A 71 -0.91 0.01 -9.44
N ALA A 72 -0.10 -0.49 -10.36
CA ALA A 72 -0.60 -1.08 -11.59
C ALA A 72 -1.56 -2.25 -11.31
N ILE A 73 -2.54 -2.42 -12.18
CA ILE A 73 -3.45 -3.58 -12.15
C ILE A 73 -2.67 -4.87 -12.44
N ARG A 74 -2.85 -5.90 -11.61
CA ARG A 74 -2.16 -7.19 -11.72
C ARG A 74 -2.72 -8.00 -12.89
N LYS A 75 -1.92 -8.92 -13.44
CA LYS A 75 -2.36 -9.83 -14.52
C LYS A 75 -3.63 -10.60 -14.14
N SER A 76 -3.69 -11.14 -12.93
CA SER A 76 -4.86 -11.86 -12.41
C SER A 76 -6.12 -10.98 -12.31
N GLU A 77 -5.96 -9.69 -12.04
CA GLU A 77 -7.07 -8.73 -11.98
C GLU A 77 -7.56 -8.38 -13.39
N ARG A 78 -6.65 -8.19 -14.35
CA ARG A 78 -7.02 -8.02 -15.77
C ARG A 78 -7.78 -9.23 -16.31
N GLU A 79 -7.34 -10.44 -15.97
CA GLU A 79 -8.02 -11.68 -16.35
C GLU A 79 -9.43 -11.78 -15.73
N ALA A 80 -9.60 -11.37 -14.48
CA ALA A 80 -10.90 -11.31 -13.83
C ALA A 80 -11.83 -10.28 -14.51
N CYS A 81 -11.32 -9.08 -14.79
CA CYS A 81 -12.03 -8.05 -15.56
C CYS A 81 -12.48 -8.57 -16.94
N ALA A 82 -11.58 -9.20 -17.70
CA ALA A 82 -11.90 -9.72 -19.02
C ALA A 82 -13.01 -10.79 -18.98
N LYS A 83 -13.00 -11.66 -17.96
CA LYS A 83 -14.07 -12.65 -17.73
C LYS A 83 -15.42 -12.00 -17.42
N ALA A 84 -15.42 -10.83 -16.80
CA ALA A 84 -16.61 -10.02 -16.53
C ALA A 84 -17.00 -9.07 -17.67
N GLY A 85 -16.32 -9.14 -18.83
CA GLY A 85 -16.62 -8.30 -20.00
C GLY A 85 -15.94 -6.93 -19.98
N VAL A 86 -15.13 -6.61 -18.97
CA VAL A 86 -14.33 -5.38 -18.89
C VAL A 86 -13.02 -5.61 -19.67
N LYS A 87 -13.06 -5.36 -20.98
CA LYS A 87 -11.94 -5.69 -21.90
C LYS A 87 -11.06 -4.50 -22.24
N ASP A 88 -11.66 -3.32 -22.44
CA ASP A 88 -10.97 -2.12 -22.92
C ASP A 88 -10.52 -1.22 -21.76
N ILE A 89 -9.67 -1.77 -20.88
CA ILE A 89 -9.16 -1.04 -19.71
C ILE A 89 -8.10 -0.04 -20.14
N VAL A 90 -8.37 1.24 -19.91
CA VAL A 90 -7.39 2.33 -20.07
C VAL A 90 -6.68 2.57 -18.73
N GLU A 91 -5.35 2.44 -18.71
CA GLU A 91 -4.53 2.75 -17.54
C GLU A 91 -3.88 4.14 -17.71
N ILE A 92 -4.16 5.04 -16.77
CA ILE A 92 -3.61 6.41 -16.77
C ILE A 92 -2.76 6.59 -15.52
N ARG A 93 -1.46 6.84 -15.71
CA ARG A 93 -0.56 7.24 -14.63
C ARG A 93 -0.57 8.76 -14.50
N PHE A 94 -0.99 9.26 -13.34
CA PHE A 94 -1.02 10.70 -13.04
C PHE A 94 -0.01 11.13 -11.98
N GLY A 95 0.72 10.18 -11.37
CA GLY A 95 1.70 10.51 -10.34
C GLY A 95 2.54 9.32 -9.91
N TYR A 96 3.49 9.61 -9.02
CA TYR A 96 4.31 8.63 -8.32
C TYR A 96 3.96 8.71 -6.83
N ASP A 97 3.75 7.54 -6.23
CA ASP A 97 3.59 7.41 -4.78
C ASP A 97 4.96 7.13 -4.16
N GLY A 98 5.20 7.65 -2.97
CA GLY A 98 6.50 7.58 -2.29
C GLY A 98 6.33 7.55 -0.78
N ILE A 99 7.09 6.68 -0.12
CA ILE A 99 7.22 6.69 1.34
C ILE A 99 8.45 7.51 1.69
N VAL A 100 8.23 8.52 2.52
CA VAL A 100 9.30 9.32 3.12
C VAL A 100 9.44 8.95 4.58
N PHE A 101 10.68 8.74 5.01
CA PHE A 101 11.00 8.56 6.42
C PHE A 101 11.42 9.90 7.01
N ALA A 102 10.54 10.48 7.82
CA ALA A 102 10.85 11.68 8.56
C ALA A 102 11.52 11.33 9.90
N SER A 103 12.47 12.17 10.32
CA SER A 103 13.12 12.07 11.63
C SER A 103 13.33 13.47 12.19
N ASP A 104 13.76 13.57 13.45
CA ASP A 104 14.03 14.86 14.12
C ASP A 104 15.02 15.69 13.29
N VAL A 105 14.73 16.98 13.10
CA VAL A 105 15.58 17.92 12.35
C VAL A 105 16.97 18.11 12.97
N LYS A 106 17.10 17.86 14.28
CA LYS A 106 18.37 17.86 15.03
C LYS A 106 18.95 16.45 15.17
N GLY A 107 18.27 15.45 14.61
CA GLY A 107 18.71 14.06 14.59
C GLY A 107 19.83 13.82 13.56
N PRO A 108 20.45 12.64 13.62
CA PRO A 108 21.46 12.27 12.64
C PRO A 108 20.86 12.01 11.25
N ALA A 109 21.67 12.23 10.22
CA ALA A 109 21.34 11.84 8.86
C ALA A 109 21.52 10.32 8.69
N PHE A 110 20.57 9.70 7.97
CA PHE A 110 20.63 8.29 7.63
C PHE A 110 20.46 8.09 6.13
N ALA A 111 21.26 7.19 5.56
CA ALA A 111 21.10 6.70 4.20
C ALA A 111 20.48 5.29 4.26
N PHE A 112 19.22 5.22 4.67
CA PHE A 112 18.54 3.94 4.88
C PHE A 112 18.35 3.15 3.58
N THR A 113 18.46 1.83 3.71
CA THR A 113 18.01 0.85 2.73
C THR A 113 16.79 0.07 3.27
N PRO A 114 16.01 -0.61 2.41
CA PRO A 114 14.96 -1.52 2.88
C PRO A 114 15.47 -2.60 3.84
N LYS A 115 16.71 -3.06 3.65
CA LYS A 115 17.36 -4.04 4.55
C LYS A 115 17.48 -3.49 5.97
N ASP A 116 17.90 -2.23 6.12
CA ASP A 116 18.04 -1.60 7.43
C ASP A 116 16.69 -1.52 8.15
N TRP A 117 15.63 -1.12 7.45
CA TRP A 117 14.27 -1.06 8.01
C TRP A 117 13.74 -2.44 8.42
N TYR A 118 13.95 -3.46 7.59
CA TYR A 118 13.59 -4.84 7.95
C TYR A 118 14.34 -5.32 9.20
N LEU A 119 15.66 -5.11 9.26
CA LEU A 119 16.47 -5.49 10.41
C LEU A 119 16.12 -4.69 11.67
N ALA A 120 15.59 -3.48 11.54
CA ALA A 120 15.13 -2.66 12.66
C ALA A 120 13.75 -3.10 13.19
N LEU A 121 12.80 -3.37 12.28
CA LEU A 121 11.37 -3.41 12.62
C LEU A 121 10.70 -4.78 12.47
N ALA A 122 11.28 -5.72 11.72
CA ALA A 122 10.68 -7.04 11.59
C ALA A 122 10.61 -7.75 12.95
N ALA A 123 9.55 -8.54 13.18
CA ALA A 123 9.40 -9.35 14.39
C ALA A 123 10.50 -10.41 14.51
N GLN A 124 10.95 -10.94 13.36
CA GLN A 124 12.07 -11.86 13.27
C GLN A 124 13.04 -11.43 12.19
N VAL A 125 14.32 -11.69 12.41
CA VAL A 125 15.42 -11.41 11.50
C VAL A 125 16.30 -12.66 11.34
N PRO A 126 17.00 -12.85 10.21
CA PRO A 126 17.95 -13.94 10.07
C PRO A 126 19.17 -13.70 10.97
N GLY A 127 19.47 -14.68 11.84
CA GLY A 127 20.68 -14.75 12.63
C GLY A 127 21.90 -15.09 11.79
N LYS A 128 23.09 -15.03 12.41
CA LYS A 128 24.37 -15.37 11.75
C LYS A 128 24.44 -16.82 11.28
N ASP A 129 23.69 -17.71 11.92
CA ASP A 129 23.55 -19.12 11.56
C ASP A 129 22.52 -19.36 10.43
N GLY A 130 21.92 -18.29 9.90
CA GLY A 130 20.91 -18.35 8.85
C GLY A 130 19.53 -18.79 9.31
N LYS A 131 19.31 -18.95 10.62
CA LYS A 131 17.98 -19.23 11.18
C LYS A 131 17.28 -17.94 11.57
N MET A 132 15.95 -17.94 11.54
CA MET A 132 15.18 -16.80 12.01
C MET A 132 15.24 -16.73 13.55
N MET A 133 15.46 -15.54 14.07
CA MET A 133 15.48 -15.24 15.51
C MET A 133 14.64 -14.00 15.82
N PRO A 134 14.14 -13.84 17.06
CA PRO A 134 13.49 -12.61 17.48
C PRO A 134 14.39 -11.40 17.26
N ASN A 135 13.81 -10.30 16.79
CA ASN A 135 14.55 -9.07 16.62
C ASN A 135 14.81 -8.40 17.97
N THR A 136 16.09 -8.14 18.27
CA THR A 136 16.53 -7.55 19.54
C THR A 136 17.26 -6.22 19.37
N ALA A 137 17.33 -5.68 18.15
CA ALA A 137 18.01 -4.41 17.88
C ALA A 137 17.36 -3.28 18.70
N LYS A 138 18.18 -2.45 19.35
CA LYS A 138 17.70 -1.32 20.18
C LYS A 138 18.11 0.02 19.58
N THR A 139 19.22 0.05 18.85
CA THR A 139 19.78 1.23 18.21
C THR A 139 20.04 0.99 16.74
N TRP A 140 20.11 2.06 15.95
CA TRP A 140 20.44 1.99 14.53
C TRP A 140 21.84 1.44 14.26
N LYS A 141 22.77 1.58 15.22
CA LYS A 141 24.09 0.95 15.16
C LYS A 141 24.03 -0.59 15.25
N ASP A 142 23.04 -1.14 15.96
CA ASP A 142 22.82 -2.60 16.02
C ASP A 142 22.36 -3.16 14.66
N VAL A 143 21.68 -2.33 13.88
CA VAL A 143 21.16 -2.65 12.53
C VAL A 143 22.25 -2.52 11.48
N ASN A 144 22.98 -1.41 11.52
CA ASN A 144 24.04 -1.08 10.58
C ASN A 144 25.18 -0.38 11.33
N PRO A 145 26.39 -0.96 11.41
CA PRO A 145 27.51 -0.38 12.16
C PRO A 145 27.94 1.02 11.69
N ALA A 146 27.61 1.41 10.46
CA ALA A 146 27.88 2.76 9.93
C ALA A 146 26.91 3.82 10.45
N PHE A 147 25.79 3.41 11.05
CA PHE A 147 24.82 4.32 11.64
C PHE A 147 25.18 4.72 13.09
N PRO A 148 24.73 5.89 13.55
CA PRO A 148 24.92 6.30 14.92
C PRO A 148 24.16 5.39 15.90
N ALA A 149 24.61 5.39 17.16
CA ALA A 149 23.96 4.70 18.27
C ALA A 149 22.68 5.44 18.73
N TRP A 150 21.79 5.73 17.78
CA TRP A 150 20.50 6.39 18.02
C TRP A 150 19.43 5.35 18.30
N LYS A 151 18.58 5.57 19.32
CA LYS A 151 17.52 4.64 19.72
C LYS A 151 16.53 4.45 18.58
N ILE A 152 16.12 3.19 18.35
CA ILE A 152 15.03 2.88 17.41
C ILE A 152 13.70 3.19 18.11
N ALA A 153 12.94 4.12 17.53
CA ALA A 153 11.57 4.43 17.86
C ALA A 153 10.87 4.84 16.56
N ALA A 154 10.22 3.88 15.90
CA ALA A 154 9.53 4.09 14.64
C ALA A 154 8.03 4.23 14.88
N PHE A 155 7.43 5.22 14.21
CA PHE A 155 5.99 5.41 14.15
C PHE A 155 5.58 5.06 12.73
N ILE A 156 4.84 3.97 12.55
CA ILE A 156 4.50 3.43 11.23
C ILE A 156 2.99 3.50 10.98
N PRO A 157 2.54 3.52 9.72
CA PRO A 157 1.11 3.47 9.42
C PRO A 157 0.45 2.23 10.04
N GLY A 158 -0.71 2.40 10.65
CA GLY A 158 -1.50 1.29 11.19
C GLY A 158 -2.00 0.33 10.11
N GLU A 159 -2.38 -0.88 10.52
CA GLU A 159 -2.74 -2.00 9.62
C GLU A 159 -3.91 -1.72 8.67
N LYS A 160 -4.74 -0.71 8.97
CA LYS A 160 -5.90 -0.32 8.15
C LYS A 160 -5.59 0.74 7.09
N HIS A 161 -4.34 1.22 7.02
CA HIS A 161 -3.93 2.30 6.12
C HIS A 161 -3.37 1.80 4.79
N GLY A 162 -3.70 2.48 3.68
CA GLY A 162 -3.15 2.11 2.36
C GLY A 162 -1.63 2.26 2.28
N THR A 163 -1.06 3.24 3.01
CA THR A 163 0.38 3.41 3.16
C THR A 163 1.05 2.22 3.84
N ARG A 164 0.31 1.48 4.69
CA ARG A 164 0.84 0.26 5.33
C ARG A 164 1.09 -0.85 4.32
N GLU A 165 0.20 -1.05 3.35
CA GLU A 165 0.40 -2.03 2.26
C GLU A 165 1.69 -1.71 1.49
N VAL A 166 1.92 -0.43 1.16
CA VAL A 166 3.13 0.01 0.46
C VAL A 166 4.37 -0.19 1.33
N PHE A 167 4.31 0.15 2.62
CA PHE A 167 5.41 -0.05 3.56
C PHE A 167 5.78 -1.54 3.70
N GLU A 168 4.78 -2.41 3.86
CA GLU A 168 4.99 -3.85 3.96
C GLU A 168 5.56 -4.44 2.67
N GLU A 169 4.99 -4.12 1.50
CA GLU A 169 5.43 -4.69 0.23
C GLU A 169 6.78 -4.10 -0.25
N LYS A 170 6.97 -2.78 -0.17
CA LYS A 170 8.12 -2.08 -0.77
C LYS A 170 9.29 -1.92 0.18
N VAL A 171 9.06 -1.92 1.50
CA VAL A 171 10.13 -1.73 2.49
C VAL A 171 10.41 -3.04 3.21
N LEU A 172 9.45 -3.59 3.95
CA LEU A 172 9.71 -4.78 4.79
C LEU A 172 9.96 -6.04 3.96
N HIS A 173 9.13 -6.32 2.94
CA HIS A 173 9.31 -7.51 2.11
C HIS A 173 10.59 -7.45 1.28
N ALA A 174 10.87 -6.30 0.69
CA ALA A 174 12.12 -6.05 -0.04
C ALA A 174 13.33 -6.19 0.89
N GLY A 175 13.26 -5.62 2.09
CA GLY A 175 14.29 -5.74 3.12
C GLY A 175 14.49 -7.17 3.60
N CYS A 176 13.40 -7.93 3.78
CA CYS A 176 13.43 -9.35 4.15
C CYS A 176 14.20 -10.18 3.13
N LYS A 177 13.96 -9.93 1.84
CA LYS A 177 14.71 -10.58 0.75
C LYS A 177 16.18 -10.17 0.76
N ALA A 178 16.46 -8.87 0.86
CA ALA A 178 17.82 -8.33 0.88
C ALA A 178 18.64 -8.79 2.11
N ALA A 179 17.97 -9.04 3.24
CA ALA A 179 18.56 -9.59 4.45
C ALA A 179 18.73 -11.12 4.41
N GLY A 180 18.14 -11.81 3.43
CA GLY A 180 18.11 -13.28 3.37
C GLY A 180 17.04 -13.93 4.24
N GLY A 181 16.20 -13.15 4.94
CA GLY A 181 15.13 -13.64 5.81
C GLY A 181 14.10 -14.48 5.08
N HIS A 182 13.67 -14.07 3.88
CA HIS A 182 12.72 -14.85 3.08
C HIS A 182 13.29 -16.24 2.73
N ALA A 183 14.56 -16.31 2.33
CA ALA A 183 15.22 -17.58 2.03
C ALA A 183 15.36 -18.46 3.28
N ALA A 184 15.69 -17.86 4.44
CA ALA A 184 15.75 -18.56 5.72
C ALA A 184 14.39 -19.14 6.13
N LEU A 185 13.31 -18.38 5.99
CA LEU A 185 11.93 -18.83 6.28
C LEU A 185 11.53 -20.02 5.40
N MET A 186 11.82 -19.95 4.10
CA MET A 186 11.54 -21.05 3.16
C MET A 186 12.37 -22.30 3.48
N LYS A 187 13.67 -22.13 3.81
CA LYS A 187 14.54 -23.24 4.26
C LYS A 187 14.05 -23.85 5.58
N GLY A 188 13.40 -23.04 6.42
CA GLY A 188 12.72 -23.49 7.64
C GLY A 188 11.40 -24.23 7.41
N GLY A 189 11.01 -24.50 6.16
CA GLY A 189 9.83 -25.28 5.82
C GLY A 189 8.55 -24.47 5.60
N MET A 190 8.62 -23.12 5.58
CA MET A 190 7.47 -22.31 5.19
C MET A 190 7.24 -22.37 3.68
N ASP A 191 5.97 -22.39 3.27
CA ASP A 191 5.61 -22.11 1.88
C ASP A 191 5.75 -20.61 1.57
N LYS A 192 5.75 -20.25 0.28
CA LYS A 192 5.94 -18.88 -0.18
C LYS A 192 4.96 -17.89 0.47
N LYS A 193 3.68 -18.25 0.59
CA LYS A 193 2.65 -17.35 1.12
C LYS A 193 2.85 -17.11 2.61
N LYS A 194 3.25 -18.15 3.36
CA LYS A 194 3.59 -18.03 4.78
C LYS A 194 4.88 -17.23 4.99
N ALA A 195 5.90 -17.47 4.17
CA ALA A 195 7.15 -16.72 4.22
C ALA A 195 6.95 -15.23 3.89
N ASP A 196 6.17 -14.92 2.84
CA ASP A 196 5.80 -13.54 2.47
C ASP A 196 5.09 -12.83 3.64
N LYS A 197 4.14 -13.50 4.30
CA LYS A 197 3.45 -12.96 5.48
C LYS A 197 4.35 -12.79 6.69
N ALA A 198 5.28 -13.72 6.93
CA ALA A 198 6.23 -13.63 8.03
C ALA A 198 7.24 -12.49 7.84
N CYS A 199 7.68 -12.24 6.59
CA CYS A 199 8.59 -11.15 6.25
C CYS A 199 8.08 -9.75 6.60
N ILE A 200 6.76 -9.56 6.65
CA ILE A 200 6.13 -8.25 6.88
C ILE A 200 5.61 -8.09 8.32
N GLN A 201 5.77 -9.10 9.17
CA GLN A 201 5.38 -8.97 10.58
C GLN A 201 6.29 -7.99 11.30
N VAL A 202 5.69 -7.00 11.96
CA VAL A 202 6.40 -5.96 12.72
C VAL A 202 6.50 -6.37 14.19
N ARG A 203 7.64 -6.06 14.82
CA ARG A 203 7.88 -6.28 16.26
C ARG A 203 6.92 -5.44 17.13
N LYS A 204 6.49 -5.99 18.28
CA LYS A 204 5.51 -5.36 19.19
C LYS A 204 6.08 -5.02 20.56
N ASP A 205 7.39 -4.78 20.64
CA ASP A 205 8.13 -4.52 21.88
C ASP A 205 8.38 -3.03 22.16
N GLY A 206 7.64 -2.14 21.49
CA GLY A 206 7.71 -0.69 21.67
C GLY A 206 8.79 0.02 20.84
N ALA A 207 9.62 -0.71 20.08
CA ALA A 207 10.51 -0.08 19.10
C ALA A 207 9.76 0.41 17.83
N SER A 208 8.58 -0.17 17.58
CA SER A 208 7.62 0.27 16.56
C SER A 208 6.27 0.54 17.22
N VAL A 209 5.63 1.64 16.83
CA VAL A 209 4.27 2.00 17.23
C VAL A 209 3.45 2.23 15.98
N ASP A 210 2.33 1.52 15.88
CA ASP A 210 1.37 1.69 14.80
C ASP A 210 0.52 2.93 15.09
N ILE A 211 0.45 3.84 14.12
CA ILE A 211 -0.36 5.06 14.19
C ILE A 211 -1.65 4.84 13.41
N ASP A 212 -2.75 4.79 14.14
CA ASP A 212 -4.10 4.76 13.60
C ASP A 212 -4.72 6.17 13.64
N GLY A 213 -5.00 6.77 12.48
CA GLY A 213 -5.74 8.03 12.37
C GLY A 213 -6.02 8.39 10.90
N ASP A 214 -7.12 9.10 10.62
CA ASP A 214 -7.40 9.57 9.26
C ASP A 214 -6.35 10.61 8.84
N TYR A 215 -5.66 10.37 7.72
CA TYR A 215 -4.67 11.28 7.15
C TYR A 215 -5.32 12.52 6.49
N THR A 216 -6.37 13.09 7.09
CA THR A 216 -6.89 14.41 6.69
C THR A 216 -5.95 15.55 7.07
N GLU A 217 -4.84 15.25 7.75
CA GLU A 217 -3.80 16.20 8.14
C GLU A 217 -2.46 15.89 7.44
N THR A 218 -2.41 16.15 6.15
CA THR A 218 -1.20 16.57 5.40
C THR A 218 -1.63 17.58 4.36
#